data_AF-A0AAW6AV27-F1
#
_entry.id   AF-A0AAW6AV27-F1
#
_cell.length_a   1.000
_cell.length_b   1.000
_cell.length_c   1.000
_cell.angle_alpha   90.00
_cell.angle_beta   90.00
_cell.angle_gamma   90.00
#
_symmetry.space_group_name_H-M   'P 1'
#
loop_
_entity.id
_entity.type
_entity.pdbx_description
1 polymer ?
#
loop_
_entity_poly.entity_id
_entity_poly.type
_entity_poly.pdbx_seq_one_letter_code
_entity_poly.pdbx_strand_id
1 'polypeptide(L)'
;MRKWMKGIVIAGVTLLFIGTAITALAAAVGNVQEKSYNSLAGYHFNFGVMKSIGNALRPGRVQIRDYDSDLEPEEDWDYSDDFNISEKNEMMLVGSYTNIAKIEIEAERAAVKIVENPELTNEIRVYMKEDRYARIKTENDGPNELSVDYSFSYRGSSWSGRITGYTEGIVEIPSGYRFREAELKAKAGYMEAGAISADDLEAKVQAGEVRIGSFRASNAELTVEAGSITASGDFETYLETESKAGAVRVFLPGSDRDYNFYLENAVGNVVIGESVYSGLSNDKKINAQSGKTVKIDCAAGSAEIQFTGGN
;
A
#
# COMPACT_ATOMS: atom_id res chain seq x y z
N MET A 1 4.40 -37.74 6.04
CA MET A 1 3.70 -36.50 5.63
C MET A 1 2.47 -36.87 4.82
N ARG A 2 1.29 -36.43 5.26
CA ARG A 2 -0.01 -36.76 4.64
C ARG A 2 -0.03 -36.28 3.19
N LYS A 3 -0.64 -37.04 2.27
CA LYS A 3 -0.68 -36.74 0.82
C LYS A 3 -1.15 -35.31 0.49
N TRP A 4 -1.90 -34.69 1.40
CA TRP A 4 -2.36 -33.29 1.32
C TRP A 4 -1.26 -32.22 1.50
N MET A 5 -0.18 -32.51 2.25
CA MET A 5 0.94 -31.57 2.41
C MET A 5 1.85 -31.54 1.17
N LYS A 6 1.87 -32.61 0.37
CA LYS A 6 2.64 -32.64 -0.88
C LYS A 6 2.01 -31.77 -1.97
N GLY A 7 0.68 -31.64 -1.98
CA GLY A 7 -0.05 -30.77 -2.92
C GLY A 7 0.20 -29.28 -2.69
N ILE A 8 0.23 -28.84 -1.43
CA ILE A 8 0.45 -27.42 -1.08
C ILE A 8 1.88 -26.99 -1.39
N VAL A 9 2.88 -27.86 -1.14
CA VAL A 9 4.28 -27.57 -1.45
C VAL A 9 4.51 -27.53 -2.97
N ILE A 10 3.88 -28.43 -3.74
CA ILE A 10 3.99 -28.42 -5.21
C ILE A 10 3.27 -27.19 -5.80
N ALA A 11 2.10 -26.81 -5.30
CA ALA A 11 1.40 -25.61 -5.76
C ALA A 11 2.14 -24.30 -5.42
N GLY A 12 2.73 -24.21 -4.22
CA GLY A 12 3.54 -23.07 -3.80
C GLY A 12 4.82 -22.91 -4.62
N VAL A 13 5.50 -24.01 -4.95
CA VAL A 13 6.69 -24.01 -5.81
C VAL A 13 6.33 -23.70 -7.27
N THR A 14 5.17 -24.15 -7.77
CA THR A 14 4.72 -23.86 -9.14
C THR A 14 4.33 -22.39 -9.32
N LEU A 15 3.71 -21.76 -8.31
CA LEU A 15 3.42 -20.31 -8.32
C LEU A 15 4.71 -19.46 -8.23
N LEU A 16 5.72 -19.92 -7.49
CA LEU A 16 7.08 -19.34 -7.46
C LEU A 16 7.79 -19.43 -8.83
N PHE A 17 7.57 -20.50 -9.59
CA PHE A 17 8.11 -20.63 -10.96
C PHE A 17 7.35 -19.83 -12.01
N ILE A 18 6.03 -19.63 -11.86
CA ILE A 18 5.25 -18.77 -12.76
C ILE A 18 5.55 -17.28 -12.47
N GLY A 19 5.80 -16.92 -11.22
CA GLY A 19 6.27 -15.58 -10.84
C GLY A 19 7.66 -15.26 -11.41
N THR A 20 8.59 -16.21 -11.37
CA THR A 20 9.94 -16.03 -11.95
C THR A 20 9.97 -16.07 -13.48
N ALA A 21 9.04 -16.77 -14.14
CA ALA A 21 8.93 -16.78 -15.60
C ALA A 21 8.49 -15.42 -16.20
N ILE A 22 7.68 -14.65 -15.47
CA ILE A 22 7.29 -13.28 -15.88
C ILE A 22 8.47 -12.32 -15.75
N THR A 23 9.30 -12.48 -14.71
CA THR A 23 10.52 -11.67 -14.51
C THR A 23 11.62 -11.99 -15.53
N ALA A 24 11.68 -13.22 -16.05
CA ALA A 24 12.68 -13.63 -17.05
C ALA A 24 12.43 -13.05 -18.47
N LEU A 25 11.18 -12.72 -18.83
CA LEU A 25 10.86 -12.14 -20.15
C LEU A 25 11.23 -10.66 -20.26
N ALA A 26 11.31 -9.93 -19.13
CA ALA A 26 11.77 -8.54 -19.10
C ALA A 26 13.27 -8.40 -19.40
N ALA A 27 14.07 -9.45 -19.20
CA ALA A 27 15.50 -9.46 -19.52
C ALA A 27 15.78 -9.72 -21.02
N ALA A 28 14.80 -10.16 -21.81
CA ALA A 28 15.01 -10.58 -23.20
C ALA A 28 14.61 -9.54 -24.27
N VAL A 29 13.89 -8.47 -23.91
CA VAL A 29 13.48 -7.42 -24.87
C VAL A 29 14.38 -6.20 -24.71
N GLY A 30 15.66 -6.40 -24.98
CA GLY A 30 16.59 -5.31 -25.25
C GLY A 30 16.28 -4.62 -26.59
N ASN A 31 16.63 -3.34 -26.66
CA ASN A 31 16.54 -2.42 -27.81
C ASN A 31 15.14 -1.92 -28.20
N VAL A 32 14.69 -0.84 -27.55
CA VAL A 32 13.88 0.19 -28.23
C VAL A 32 14.40 1.56 -27.81
N GLN A 33 14.89 2.33 -28.79
CA GLN A 33 15.30 3.72 -28.63
C GLN A 33 14.11 4.63 -28.27
N GLU A 34 14.35 5.51 -27.30
CA GLU A 34 14.09 6.95 -27.33
C GLU A 34 12.83 7.43 -28.09
N LYS A 35 11.65 7.26 -27.47
CA LYS A 35 10.54 8.23 -27.43
C LYS A 35 9.37 7.64 -26.64
N SER A 36 8.89 8.42 -25.66
CA SER A 36 7.68 8.18 -24.84
C SER A 36 7.88 7.40 -23.53
N TYR A 37 8.51 8.06 -22.54
CA TYR A 37 8.60 7.62 -21.14
C TYR A 37 7.27 7.65 -20.36
N ASN A 38 6.15 8.04 -20.98
CA ASN A 38 4.83 8.14 -20.31
C ASN A 38 3.94 6.89 -20.45
N SER A 39 4.45 5.76 -20.98
CA SER A 39 3.60 4.56 -21.20
C SER A 39 4.12 3.24 -20.63
N LEU A 40 5.31 3.23 -19.99
CA LEU A 40 5.89 2.02 -19.39
C LEU A 40 5.65 1.89 -17.88
N ALA A 41 5.31 2.99 -17.19
CA ALA A 41 4.85 2.96 -15.79
C ALA A 41 3.45 2.33 -15.62
N GLY A 42 2.76 2.03 -16.73
CA GLY A 42 1.40 1.49 -16.75
C GLY A 42 1.28 -0.03 -16.90
N TYR A 43 2.37 -0.79 -17.07
CA TYR A 43 2.26 -2.21 -17.45
C TYR A 43 2.88 -3.26 -16.53
N HIS A 44 3.47 -2.87 -15.41
CA HIS A 44 3.77 -3.80 -14.33
C HIS A 44 3.39 -3.12 -13.01
N PHE A 45 2.61 -3.81 -12.18
CA PHE A 45 1.85 -3.27 -11.03
C PHE A 45 0.52 -2.61 -11.39
N ASN A 46 -0.33 -3.30 -12.17
CA ASN A 46 -1.76 -3.07 -12.03
C ASN A 46 -2.57 -4.36 -12.22
N PHE A 47 -3.67 -4.45 -11.47
CA PHE A 47 -4.77 -5.41 -11.55
C PHE A 47 -4.68 -6.77 -10.85
N GLY A 48 -3.55 -7.48 -10.80
CA GLY A 48 -3.52 -8.85 -10.24
C GLY A 48 -3.74 -8.93 -8.72
N VAL A 49 -2.98 -8.12 -7.97
CA VAL A 49 -3.05 -8.06 -6.50
C VAL A 49 -4.32 -7.33 -6.05
N MET A 50 -4.68 -6.21 -6.70
CA MET A 50 -5.97 -5.52 -6.53
C MET A 50 -7.18 -6.44 -6.77
N LYS A 51 -7.13 -7.31 -7.79
CA LYS A 51 -8.16 -8.34 -8.03
C LYS A 51 -8.19 -9.36 -6.89
N SER A 52 -7.06 -9.78 -6.35
CA SER A 52 -7.04 -10.72 -5.22
C SER A 52 -7.49 -10.12 -3.90
N ILE A 53 -7.13 -8.87 -3.59
CA ILE A 53 -7.57 -8.15 -2.39
C ILE A 53 -9.03 -7.74 -2.53
N GLY A 54 -9.43 -7.16 -3.67
CA GLY A 54 -10.82 -6.89 -4.02
C GLY A 54 -11.70 -8.15 -3.99
N ASN A 55 -11.23 -9.30 -4.50
CA ASN A 55 -11.93 -10.59 -4.40
C ASN A 55 -11.85 -11.22 -2.99
N ALA A 56 -10.81 -10.94 -2.20
CA ALA A 56 -10.73 -11.36 -0.80
C ALA A 56 -11.62 -10.50 0.11
N LEU A 57 -11.87 -9.25 -0.27
CA LEU A 57 -12.76 -8.30 0.40
C LEU A 57 -14.22 -8.43 -0.10
N ARG A 58 -14.44 -8.86 -1.36
CA ARG A 58 -15.75 -9.22 -1.94
C ARG A 58 -15.91 -10.75 -2.09
N PRO A 59 -16.57 -11.46 -1.17
CA PRO A 59 -16.87 -12.87 -1.38
C PRO A 59 -18.07 -13.03 -2.32
N GLY A 60 -17.80 -13.49 -3.55
CA GLY A 60 -18.83 -13.67 -4.59
C GLY A 60 -18.44 -14.49 -5.83
N ARG A 61 -17.75 -15.63 -5.64
CA ARG A 61 -17.59 -16.83 -6.52
C ARG A 61 -16.12 -17.30 -6.55
N VAL A 62 -15.69 -17.97 -5.48
CA VAL A 62 -14.90 -19.20 -5.70
C VAL A 62 -15.92 -20.33 -5.72
N GLN A 63 -16.62 -20.48 -6.85
CA GLN A 63 -17.06 -21.82 -7.18
C GLN A 63 -15.78 -22.55 -7.57
N ILE A 64 -15.37 -23.52 -6.77
CA ILE A 64 -14.68 -24.67 -7.35
C ILE A 64 -15.73 -25.32 -8.24
N ARG A 65 -15.84 -24.82 -9.47
CA ARG A 65 -16.52 -25.56 -10.53
C ARG A 65 -15.48 -26.54 -11.01
N ASP A 66 -15.78 -27.82 -10.78
CA ASP A 66 -15.18 -28.89 -11.55
C ASP A 66 -15.19 -28.48 -13.03
N TYR A 67 -14.12 -28.85 -13.71
CA TYR A 67 -13.83 -28.50 -15.09
C TYR A 67 -14.90 -29.11 -16.02
N ASP A 68 -16.06 -28.47 -16.13
CA ASP A 68 -17.03 -28.70 -17.19
C ASP A 68 -16.96 -27.49 -18.13
N SER A 69 -16.32 -27.72 -19.27
CA SER A 69 -16.48 -26.94 -20.48
C SER A 69 -17.97 -26.90 -20.82
N ASP A 70 -18.60 -25.73 -20.73
CA ASP A 70 -19.78 -25.29 -21.52
C ASP A 70 -20.51 -24.12 -20.81
N LEU A 71 -19.77 -23.08 -20.43
CA LEU A 71 -20.37 -21.82 -19.98
C LEU A 71 -20.11 -20.75 -21.02
N GLU A 72 -21.18 -20.34 -21.69
CA GLU A 72 -21.25 -19.15 -22.53
C GLU A 72 -20.75 -17.94 -21.72
N PRO A 73 -19.95 -17.04 -22.33
CA PRO A 73 -19.40 -15.90 -21.62
C PRO A 73 -20.52 -14.90 -21.34
N GLU A 74 -21.07 -14.92 -20.13
CA GLU A 74 -21.96 -13.86 -19.68
C GLU A 74 -21.16 -12.58 -19.41
N GLU A 75 -21.38 -11.64 -20.33
CA GLU A 75 -21.29 -10.18 -20.28
C GLU A 75 -20.02 -9.54 -19.71
N ASP A 76 -19.38 -8.76 -20.57
CA ASP A 76 -18.22 -7.92 -20.31
C ASP A 76 -18.49 -6.92 -19.17
N TRP A 77 -18.04 -7.24 -17.96
CA TRP A 77 -17.95 -6.27 -16.88
C TRP A 77 -16.68 -5.43 -17.08
N ASP A 78 -16.85 -4.24 -17.64
CA ASP A 78 -15.85 -3.18 -17.70
C ASP A 78 -15.53 -2.69 -16.26
N TYR A 79 -14.65 -3.43 -15.57
CA TYR A 79 -14.25 -3.18 -14.18
C TYR A 79 -13.01 -2.29 -14.14
N SER A 80 -13.22 -1.00 -14.37
CA SER A 80 -12.28 0.06 -13.97
C SER A 80 -12.77 0.77 -12.71
N ASP A 81 -13.05 0.02 -11.63
CA ASP A 81 -13.41 0.65 -10.36
C ASP A 81 -12.15 0.80 -9.50
N ASP A 82 -11.57 2.00 -9.53
CA ASP A 82 -10.80 2.53 -8.42
C ASP A 82 -11.64 2.41 -7.13
N PHE A 83 -11.04 2.13 -5.97
CA PHE A 83 -11.75 2.11 -4.68
C PHE A 83 -12.34 3.50 -4.40
N ASN A 84 -13.59 3.73 -4.82
CA ASN A 84 -14.25 5.01 -4.64
C ASN A 84 -14.74 5.12 -3.18
N ILE A 85 -14.00 5.85 -2.35
CA ILE A 85 -14.42 6.23 -1.00
C ILE A 85 -15.49 7.30 -1.13
N SER A 86 -16.63 7.12 -0.45
CA SER A 86 -17.75 8.06 -0.51
C SER A 86 -17.33 9.47 -0.12
N GLU A 87 -18.04 10.46 -0.64
CA GLU A 87 -17.82 11.85 -0.29
C GLU A 87 -18.18 12.14 1.18
N LYS A 88 -17.57 13.17 1.76
CA LYS A 88 -17.76 13.57 3.17
C LYS A 88 -19.23 13.79 3.56
N ASN A 89 -20.05 14.29 2.64
CA ASN A 89 -21.47 14.56 2.88
C ASN A 89 -22.32 13.30 3.13
N GLU A 90 -21.79 12.12 2.81
CA GLU A 90 -22.39 10.81 3.10
C GLU A 90 -21.87 10.20 4.42
N MET A 91 -21.01 10.92 5.14
CA MET A 91 -20.38 10.44 6.38
C MET A 91 -20.84 11.21 7.61
N MET A 92 -20.91 10.52 8.75
CA MET A 92 -21.17 11.13 10.05
C MET A 92 -19.86 11.51 10.74
N LEU A 93 -19.84 12.67 11.39
CA LEU A 93 -18.74 13.07 12.27
C LEU A 93 -18.76 12.19 13.53
N VAL A 94 -17.68 11.46 13.76
CA VAL A 94 -17.49 10.57 14.91
C VAL A 94 -16.92 11.36 16.08
N GLY A 95 -15.92 12.20 15.81
CA GLY A 95 -15.19 12.89 16.85
C GLY A 95 -14.30 14.01 16.31
N SER A 96 -13.94 14.89 17.22
CA SER A 96 -13.09 16.05 16.96
C SER A 96 -12.05 16.18 18.05
N TYR A 97 -10.77 16.23 17.66
CA TYR A 97 -9.64 16.10 18.59
C TYR A 97 -8.65 17.22 18.34
N THR A 98 -8.15 17.84 19.41
CA THR A 98 -7.18 18.95 19.31
C THR A 98 -5.86 18.57 19.96
N ASN A 99 -4.79 19.25 19.55
CA ASN A 99 -3.43 19.06 20.10
C ASN A 99 -2.88 17.63 19.95
N ILE A 100 -3.20 16.96 18.84
CA ILE A 100 -2.74 15.60 18.56
C ILE A 100 -1.31 15.63 18.02
N ALA A 101 -0.37 15.13 18.80
CA ALA A 101 1.02 15.00 18.39
C ALA A 101 1.30 13.64 17.74
N LYS A 102 0.60 12.59 18.17
CA LYS A 102 0.71 11.23 17.62
C LYS A 102 -0.63 10.78 17.05
N ILE A 103 -0.63 10.31 15.81
CA ILE A 103 -1.83 9.74 15.19
C ILE A 103 -1.54 8.31 14.71
N GLU A 104 -2.45 7.41 15.01
CA GLU A 104 -2.48 6.05 14.47
C GLU A 104 -3.82 5.84 13.76
N ILE A 105 -3.78 5.39 12.50
CA ILE A 105 -4.97 5.07 11.73
C ILE A 105 -4.84 3.63 11.25
N GLU A 106 -5.81 2.80 11.61
CA GLU A 106 -5.87 1.41 11.20
C GLU A 106 -7.08 1.16 10.29
N ALA A 107 -6.84 0.48 9.16
CA ALA A 107 -7.86 0.03 8.23
C ALA A 107 -7.88 -1.50 8.15
N GLU A 108 -8.89 -2.12 8.77
CA GLU A 108 -9.16 -3.56 8.69
C GLU A 108 -10.49 -3.81 7.96
N ARG A 109 -10.41 -4.30 6.71
CA ARG A 109 -11.59 -4.43 5.82
C ARG A 109 -12.32 -3.08 5.69
N ALA A 110 -11.53 -2.02 5.58
CA ALA A 110 -11.99 -0.65 5.51
C ALA A 110 -11.26 0.11 4.39
N ALA A 111 -11.87 1.18 3.89
CA ALA A 111 -11.28 2.15 2.98
C ALA A 111 -11.27 3.51 3.66
N VAL A 112 -10.08 4.09 3.87
CA VAL A 112 -9.91 5.31 4.66
C VAL A 112 -9.19 6.38 3.83
N LYS A 113 -9.72 7.59 3.84
CA LYS A 113 -9.09 8.75 3.21
C LYS A 113 -8.58 9.73 4.26
N ILE A 114 -7.36 10.21 4.09
CA ILE A 114 -6.78 11.29 4.91
C ILE A 114 -6.64 12.51 4.00
N VAL A 115 -7.32 13.58 4.36
CA VAL A 115 -7.38 14.81 3.55
C VAL A 115 -7.02 16.02 4.38
N GLU A 116 -6.25 16.94 3.79
CA GLU A 116 -6.03 18.24 4.39
C GLU A 116 -7.28 19.11 4.24
N ASN A 117 -7.63 19.81 5.32
CA ASN A 117 -8.70 20.80 5.34
C ASN A 117 -8.13 22.16 5.77
N PRO A 118 -8.09 23.17 4.88
CA PRO A 118 -7.50 24.48 5.17
C PRO A 118 -8.33 25.31 6.17
N GLU A 119 -9.57 24.91 6.47
CA GLU A 119 -10.41 25.55 7.50
C GLU A 119 -10.03 25.11 8.92
N LEU A 120 -9.31 23.99 9.06
CA LEU A 120 -8.84 23.49 10.35
C LEU A 120 -7.50 24.13 10.70
N THR A 121 -7.28 24.38 12.00
CA THR A 121 -6.03 24.98 12.50
C THR A 121 -5.26 24.04 13.41
N ASN A 122 -5.93 23.39 14.36
CA ASN A 122 -5.32 22.44 15.30
C ASN A 122 -6.24 21.26 15.64
N GLU A 123 -7.30 21.09 14.85
CA GLU A 123 -8.35 20.10 15.05
C GLU A 123 -8.25 19.01 14.00
N ILE A 124 -8.38 17.76 14.42
CA ILE A 124 -8.49 16.58 13.58
C ILE A 124 -9.91 16.06 13.69
N ARG A 125 -10.56 15.89 12.54
CA ARG A 125 -11.95 15.40 12.49
C ARG A 125 -11.98 14.02 11.89
N VAL A 126 -12.70 13.14 12.56
CA VAL A 126 -12.82 11.73 12.18
C VAL A 126 -14.26 11.48 11.76
N TYR A 127 -14.44 10.94 10.56
CA TYR A 127 -15.73 10.67 9.94
C TYR A 127 -15.84 9.20 9.56
N MET A 128 -17.05 8.67 9.63
CA MET A 128 -17.35 7.29 9.22
C MET A 128 -18.64 7.28 8.43
N LYS A 129 -18.74 6.41 7.42
CA LYS A 129 -20.01 6.14 6.74
C LYS A 129 -20.93 5.34 7.66
N GLU A 130 -22.16 5.81 7.84
CA GLU A 130 -23.13 5.10 8.68
C GLU A 130 -23.55 3.79 8.02
N ASP A 131 -23.02 2.68 8.53
CA ASP A 131 -23.42 1.32 8.16
C ASP A 131 -23.63 0.50 9.44
N ARG A 132 -24.63 -0.38 9.42
CA ARG A 132 -24.98 -1.27 10.54
C ARG A 132 -23.82 -2.16 10.99
N TYR A 133 -22.84 -2.41 10.12
CA TYR A 133 -21.70 -3.30 10.40
C TYR A 133 -20.36 -2.58 10.60
N ALA A 134 -20.32 -1.28 10.29
CA ALA A 134 -19.13 -0.46 10.48
C ALA A 134 -18.83 -0.29 11.98
N ARG A 135 -17.55 -0.37 12.34
CA ARG A 135 -17.04 -0.03 13.65
C ARG A 135 -15.91 0.96 13.51
N ILE A 136 -15.99 2.01 14.32
CA ILE A 136 -14.87 2.89 14.59
C ILE A 136 -14.59 2.87 16.08
N LYS A 137 -13.32 2.72 16.44
CA LYS A 137 -12.87 2.95 17.80
C LYS A 137 -11.89 4.11 17.78
N THR A 138 -12.12 5.04 18.70
CA THR A 138 -11.23 6.16 18.93
C THR A 138 -10.71 6.07 20.36
N GLU A 139 -9.42 5.84 20.52
CA GLU A 139 -8.76 5.78 21.82
C GLU A 139 -7.83 6.97 21.97
N ASN A 140 -7.77 7.50 23.20
CA ASN A 140 -6.91 8.61 23.57
C ASN A 140 -5.93 8.10 24.63
N ASP A 141 -4.83 7.50 24.16
CA ASP A 141 -3.85 6.78 24.98
C ASP A 141 -2.83 7.70 25.70
N GLY A 142 -3.07 9.00 25.68
CA GLY A 142 -2.26 10.01 26.38
C GLY A 142 -2.90 11.39 26.25
N PRO A 143 -2.24 12.48 26.66
CA PRO A 143 -2.81 13.82 26.50
C PRO A 143 -2.90 14.30 25.03
N ASN A 144 -2.14 13.69 24.09
CA ASN A 144 -1.95 14.16 22.71
C ASN A 144 -1.89 13.00 21.67
N GLU A 145 -2.51 11.85 21.94
CA GLU A 145 -2.42 10.66 21.08
C GLU A 145 -3.81 10.26 20.61
N LEU A 146 -3.98 10.04 19.30
CA LEU A 146 -5.25 9.62 18.72
C LEU A 146 -5.04 8.33 17.94
N SER A 147 -5.69 7.26 18.38
CA SER A 147 -5.80 6.01 17.61
C SER A 147 -7.20 5.89 17.01
N VAL A 148 -7.29 5.61 15.71
CA VAL A 148 -8.53 5.45 14.96
C VAL A 148 -8.53 4.10 14.24
N ASP A 149 -9.27 3.13 14.78
CA ASP A 149 -9.48 1.80 14.18
C ASP A 149 -10.78 1.81 13.38
N TYR A 150 -10.66 1.75 12.06
CA TYR A 150 -11.76 1.45 11.15
C TYR A 150 -11.80 -0.04 10.86
N SER A 151 -12.83 -0.71 11.36
CA SER A 151 -13.02 -2.14 11.17
C SER A 151 -14.44 -2.50 10.78
N PHE A 152 -14.59 -3.64 10.09
CA PHE A 152 -15.88 -4.21 9.74
C PHE A 152 -16.18 -5.42 10.62
N SER A 153 -17.29 -5.38 11.35
CA SER A 153 -17.52 -6.31 12.47
C SER A 153 -18.06 -7.69 12.12
N TYR A 154 -18.45 -7.92 10.87
CA TYR A 154 -19.16 -9.14 10.52
C TYR A 154 -18.20 -10.29 10.18
N ARG A 155 -18.12 -11.27 11.09
CA ARG A 155 -17.44 -12.57 10.94
C ARG A 155 -18.42 -13.72 10.67
N GLY A 156 -19.47 -13.50 9.88
CA GLY A 156 -20.48 -14.52 9.57
C GLY A 156 -20.37 -15.07 8.15
N SER A 157 -20.45 -16.39 7.99
CA SER A 157 -20.75 -17.04 6.71
C SER A 157 -22.28 -17.08 6.51
N SER A 158 -22.83 -16.05 5.87
CA SER A 158 -24.25 -16.07 5.50
C SER A 158 -24.44 -16.95 4.26
N TRP A 159 -25.19 -18.05 4.43
CA TRP A 159 -25.68 -18.89 3.33
C TRP A 159 -26.71 -18.13 2.45
N SER A 160 -27.20 -16.98 2.91
CA SER A 160 -27.94 -16.01 2.10
C SER A 160 -26.99 -14.92 1.61
N GLY A 161 -26.38 -15.13 0.45
CA GLY A 161 -25.27 -14.34 -0.11
C GLY A 161 -25.54 -12.86 -0.42
N ARG A 162 -25.74 -12.02 0.60
CA ARG A 162 -25.92 -10.56 0.46
C ARG A 162 -25.34 -9.73 1.61
N ILE A 163 -24.29 -10.19 2.29
CA ILE A 163 -23.55 -9.33 3.22
C ILE A 163 -22.15 -9.15 2.67
N THR A 164 -22.01 -8.12 1.85
CA THR A 164 -20.77 -7.63 1.24
C THR A 164 -20.60 -6.18 1.68
N GLY A 165 -19.47 -5.83 2.28
CA GLY A 165 -19.22 -4.48 2.73
C GLY A 165 -17.81 -4.29 3.27
N TYR A 166 -17.36 -3.04 3.21
CA TYR A 166 -16.17 -2.52 3.88
C TYR A 166 -16.60 -1.26 4.65
N THR A 167 -15.89 -0.95 5.73
CA THR A 167 -16.11 0.32 6.44
C THR A 167 -15.46 1.46 5.66
N GLU A 168 -16.10 2.61 5.55
CA GLU A 168 -15.52 3.79 4.90
C GLU A 168 -15.27 4.89 5.94
N GLY A 169 -14.14 5.58 5.81
CA GLY A 169 -13.75 6.63 6.74
C GLY A 169 -13.03 7.79 6.07
N ILE A 170 -13.20 8.99 6.65
CA ILE A 170 -12.42 10.17 6.30
C ILE A 170 -11.80 10.74 7.57
N VAL A 171 -10.51 11.04 7.52
CA VAL A 171 -9.80 11.82 8.54
C VAL A 171 -9.40 13.14 7.92
N GLU A 172 -9.94 14.24 8.45
CA GLU A 172 -9.50 15.58 8.06
C GLU A 172 -8.41 16.06 9.03
N ILE A 173 -7.30 16.53 8.47
CA ILE A 173 -6.19 17.15 9.19
C ILE A 173 -6.00 18.60 8.75
N PRO A 174 -5.48 19.50 9.60
CA PRO A 174 -5.13 20.85 9.16
C PRO A 174 -4.08 20.82 8.04
N SER A 175 -4.16 21.75 7.09
CA SER A 175 -3.14 21.86 6.04
C SER A 175 -1.76 22.16 6.62
N GLY A 176 -0.76 21.38 6.20
CA GLY A 176 0.62 21.50 6.67
C GLY A 176 0.84 21.07 8.13
N TYR A 177 -0.14 20.40 8.74
CA TYR A 177 0.00 19.88 10.11
C TYR A 177 1.12 18.82 10.15
N ARG A 178 2.11 19.03 11.03
CA ARG A 178 3.23 18.12 11.23
C ARG A 178 3.07 17.39 12.55
N PHE A 179 2.78 16.09 12.48
CA PHE A 179 2.76 15.21 13.63
C PHE A 179 4.17 14.97 14.16
N ARG A 180 4.29 14.61 15.44
CA ARG A 180 5.52 13.99 15.95
C ARG A 180 5.63 12.57 15.39
N GLU A 181 4.54 11.80 15.48
CA GLU A 181 4.46 10.42 14.98
C GLU A 181 3.16 10.23 14.19
N ALA A 182 3.24 9.63 13.01
CA ALA A 182 2.08 9.23 12.22
C ALA A 182 2.21 7.77 11.78
N GLU A 183 1.28 6.91 12.20
CA GLU A 183 1.26 5.48 11.90
C GLU A 183 0.03 5.15 11.04
N LEU A 184 0.27 4.65 9.82
CA LEU A 184 -0.77 4.24 8.86
C LEU A 184 -0.74 2.73 8.68
N LYS A 185 -1.75 2.01 9.18
CA LYS A 185 -1.78 0.55 9.20
C LYS A 185 -2.91 0.01 8.34
N ALA A 186 -2.60 -0.53 7.17
CA ALA A 186 -3.57 -1.25 6.34
C ALA A 186 -3.40 -2.76 6.52
N LYS A 187 -4.31 -3.39 7.25
CA LYS A 187 -4.31 -4.85 7.41
C LYS A 187 -4.83 -5.52 6.14
N ALA A 188 -6.15 -5.61 6.02
CA ALA A 188 -6.86 -6.00 4.81
C ALA A 188 -7.73 -4.83 4.35
N GLY A 189 -7.14 -3.64 4.28
CA GLY A 189 -7.85 -2.39 3.99
C GLY A 189 -7.11 -1.55 2.94
N TYR A 190 -7.76 -0.49 2.51
CA TYR A 190 -7.18 0.53 1.63
C TYR A 190 -7.07 1.84 2.40
N MET A 191 -5.96 2.55 2.23
CA MET A 191 -5.80 3.88 2.76
C MET A 191 -5.21 4.82 1.71
N GLU A 192 -5.77 6.02 1.61
CA GLU A 192 -5.27 7.08 0.75
C GLU A 192 -5.02 8.33 1.57
N ALA A 193 -3.77 8.75 1.68
CA ALA A 193 -3.39 10.03 2.24
C ALA A 193 -3.03 10.99 1.11
N GLY A 194 -3.82 12.05 0.94
CA GLY A 194 -3.51 13.08 -0.05
C GLY A 194 -2.18 13.78 0.27
N ALA A 195 -2.04 14.23 1.52
CA ALA A 195 -0.80 14.72 2.07
C ALA A 195 -0.69 14.36 3.57
N ILE A 196 0.52 14.04 4.04
CA ILE A 196 0.79 13.82 5.47
C ILE A 196 2.20 14.29 5.83
N SER A 197 2.36 14.95 6.98
CA SER A 197 3.67 15.38 7.49
C SER A 197 3.88 14.89 8.91
N ALA A 198 5.06 14.35 9.20
CA ALA A 198 5.43 13.91 10.55
C ALA A 198 6.94 14.10 10.81
N ASP A 199 7.40 13.98 12.05
CA ASP A 199 8.82 13.73 12.30
C ASP A 199 9.14 12.27 11.97
N ASP A 200 8.38 11.35 12.56
CA ASP A 200 8.45 9.91 12.28
C ASP A 200 7.15 9.46 11.59
N LEU A 201 7.25 9.06 10.32
CA LEU A 201 6.16 8.49 9.53
C LEU A 201 6.35 6.99 9.37
N GLU A 202 5.35 6.21 9.75
CA GLU A 202 5.33 4.77 9.55
C GLU A 202 4.09 4.36 8.74
N ALA A 203 4.29 3.58 7.68
CA ALA A 203 3.20 2.95 6.94
C ALA A 203 3.42 1.44 6.87
N LYS A 204 2.45 0.67 7.36
CA LYS A 204 2.50 -0.79 7.43
C LYS A 204 1.34 -1.39 6.66
N VAL A 205 1.65 -2.32 5.76
CA VAL A 205 0.66 -3.02 4.94
C VAL A 205 0.82 -4.52 5.06
N GLN A 206 -0.23 -5.20 5.53
CA GLN A 206 -0.26 -6.66 5.55
C GLN A 206 -0.70 -7.20 4.19
N ALA A 207 -2.01 -7.19 3.90
CA ALA A 207 -2.61 -7.66 2.66
C ALA A 207 -3.49 -6.58 2.01
N GLY A 208 -3.24 -5.31 2.33
CA GLY A 208 -4.00 -4.15 1.87
C GLY A 208 -3.21 -3.27 0.91
N GLU A 209 -3.56 -1.99 0.88
CA GLU A 209 -2.82 -0.98 0.13
C GLU A 209 -2.83 0.36 0.87
N VAL A 210 -1.69 1.08 0.83
CA VAL A 210 -1.58 2.46 1.27
C VAL A 210 -1.02 3.30 0.11
N ARG A 211 -1.72 4.39 -0.22
CA ARG A 211 -1.26 5.41 -1.18
C ARG A 211 -1.05 6.72 -0.46
N ILE A 212 0.14 7.30 -0.60
CA ILE A 212 0.49 8.60 -0.03
C ILE A 212 0.89 9.52 -1.17
N GLY A 213 0.03 10.48 -1.50
CA GLY A 213 0.25 11.41 -2.61
C GLY A 213 1.41 12.38 -2.36
N SER A 214 1.55 12.84 -1.11
CA SER A 214 2.65 13.69 -0.68
C SER A 214 2.99 13.39 0.79
N PHE A 215 4.24 13.03 1.09
CA PHE A 215 4.72 12.97 2.46
C PHE A 215 5.88 13.93 2.70
N ARG A 216 5.97 14.44 3.94
CA ARG A 216 7.18 15.07 4.47
C ARG A 216 7.51 14.47 5.83
N ALA A 217 8.69 13.89 5.95
CA ALA A 217 9.13 13.27 7.19
C ALA A 217 10.55 13.68 7.60
N SER A 218 10.90 13.66 8.89
CA SER A 218 12.32 13.54 9.23
C SER A 218 12.80 12.13 8.88
N ASN A 219 12.00 11.14 9.26
CA ASN A 219 12.23 9.72 9.11
C ASN A 219 10.97 9.02 8.59
N ALA A 220 11.11 8.14 7.60
CA ALA A 220 9.99 7.37 7.07
C ALA A 220 10.31 5.88 7.04
N GLU A 221 9.38 5.04 7.51
CA GLU A 221 9.43 3.58 7.45
C GLU A 221 8.21 3.04 6.70
N LEU A 222 8.45 2.30 5.62
CA LEU A 222 7.40 1.75 4.75
C LEU A 222 7.54 0.23 4.65
N THR A 223 6.65 -0.49 5.32
CA THR A 223 6.75 -1.94 5.50
C THR A 223 5.58 -2.67 4.86
N VAL A 224 5.87 -3.65 4.01
CA VAL A 224 4.88 -4.41 3.25
C VAL A 224 5.11 -5.90 3.42
N GLU A 225 4.07 -6.61 3.87
CA GLU A 225 4.09 -8.08 3.91
C GLU A 225 3.68 -8.68 2.57
N ALA A 226 2.42 -8.53 2.16
CA ALA A 226 1.87 -9.10 0.93
C ALA A 226 1.06 -8.09 0.08
N GLY A 227 0.79 -6.89 0.60
CA GLY A 227 0.04 -5.83 -0.09
C GLY A 227 0.95 -4.87 -0.87
N SER A 228 0.59 -3.59 -0.88
CA SER A 228 1.41 -2.56 -1.51
C SER A 228 1.41 -1.20 -0.82
N ILE A 229 2.54 -0.49 -0.92
CA ILE A 229 2.65 0.93 -0.59
C ILE A 229 3.10 1.68 -1.84
N THR A 230 2.41 2.77 -2.17
CA THR A 230 2.92 3.78 -3.12
C THR A 230 2.98 5.12 -2.41
N ALA A 231 4.16 5.73 -2.33
CA ALA A 231 4.36 7.00 -1.65
C ALA A 231 5.15 7.97 -2.53
N SER A 232 4.80 9.24 -2.50
CA SER A 232 5.57 10.31 -3.13
C SER A 232 5.84 11.39 -2.09
N GLY A 233 7.06 11.89 -2.00
CA GLY A 233 7.40 12.85 -0.95
C GLY A 233 8.90 13.00 -0.70
N ASP A 234 9.23 13.64 0.41
CA ASP A 234 10.61 13.90 0.81
C ASP A 234 10.84 13.60 2.29
N PHE A 235 12.08 13.26 2.62
CA PHE A 235 12.53 13.00 3.99
C PHE A 235 13.82 13.75 4.32
N GLU A 236 14.08 14.00 5.60
CA GLU A 236 15.24 14.80 6.04
C GLU A 236 16.48 13.94 6.34
N THR A 237 16.31 12.76 6.96
CA THR A 237 17.42 11.92 7.43
C THR A 237 17.41 10.53 6.81
N TYR A 238 16.38 9.71 7.09
CA TYR A 238 16.30 8.37 6.52
C TYR A 238 14.92 7.98 6.01
N LEU A 239 14.93 7.14 4.97
CA LEU A 239 13.80 6.39 4.47
C LEU A 239 14.19 4.91 4.55
N GLU A 240 13.38 4.09 5.21
CA GLU A 240 13.52 2.65 5.29
C GLU A 240 12.33 1.98 4.61
N THR A 241 12.61 1.00 3.75
CA THR A 241 11.58 0.23 3.06
C THR A 241 11.82 -1.25 3.29
N GLU A 242 10.80 -1.97 3.74
CA GLU A 242 10.83 -3.42 3.90
C GLU A 242 9.73 -4.05 3.03
N SER A 243 10.12 -4.97 2.15
CA SER A 243 9.20 -5.68 1.26
C SER A 243 9.40 -7.18 1.35
N LYS A 244 8.47 -7.86 2.03
CA LYS A 244 8.53 -9.32 2.20
C LYS A 244 8.11 -10.04 0.93
N ALA A 245 6.82 -10.01 0.59
CA ALA A 245 6.24 -10.62 -0.61
C ALA A 245 5.34 -9.65 -1.40
N GLY A 246 5.18 -8.41 -0.92
CA GLY A 246 4.41 -7.36 -1.57
C GLY A 246 5.29 -6.38 -2.35
N ALA A 247 4.80 -5.14 -2.49
CA ALA A 247 5.48 -4.12 -3.27
C ALA A 247 5.53 -2.76 -2.57
N VAL A 248 6.71 -2.14 -2.53
CA VAL A 248 6.87 -0.73 -2.13
C VAL A 248 7.34 0.07 -3.34
N ARG A 249 6.67 1.18 -3.63
CA ARG A 249 7.10 2.16 -4.63
C ARG A 249 7.19 3.54 -3.99
N VAL A 250 8.34 4.19 -4.12
CA VAL A 250 8.57 5.54 -3.61
C VAL A 250 9.05 6.46 -4.71
N PHE A 251 8.43 7.62 -4.83
CA PHE A 251 8.87 8.71 -5.69
C PHE A 251 9.55 9.79 -4.84
N LEU A 252 10.85 9.97 -5.06
CA LEU A 252 11.67 10.96 -4.38
C LEU A 252 12.00 12.13 -5.32
N PRO A 253 12.27 13.34 -4.81
CA PRO A 253 12.75 14.44 -5.63
C PRO A 253 14.22 14.25 -6.05
N GLY A 254 14.60 14.84 -7.19
CA GLY A 254 16.00 14.91 -7.63
C GLY A 254 16.46 13.71 -8.43
N SER A 255 17.57 13.11 -8.02
CA SER A 255 18.24 11.98 -8.68
C SER A 255 18.83 10.99 -7.68
N ASP A 256 19.32 9.84 -8.17
CA ASP A 256 20.04 8.84 -7.38
C ASP A 256 21.32 9.37 -6.71
N ARG A 257 21.89 10.48 -7.19
CA ARG A 257 23.07 11.14 -6.61
C ARG A 257 22.77 11.98 -5.38
N ASP A 258 21.50 12.22 -5.09
CA ASP A 258 21.08 13.04 -3.94
C ASP A 258 20.90 12.20 -2.66
N TYR A 259 21.18 10.89 -2.72
CA TYR A 259 20.91 9.95 -1.64
C TYR A 259 22.02 8.91 -1.47
N ASN A 260 22.23 8.45 -0.24
CA ASN A 260 22.97 7.21 0.01
C ASN A 260 21.99 6.03 -0.01
N PHE A 261 22.39 4.89 -0.57
CA PHE A 261 21.58 3.66 -0.57
C PHE A 261 22.26 2.52 0.17
N TYR A 262 21.47 1.81 0.97
CA TYR A 262 21.81 0.52 1.56
C TYR A 262 20.75 -0.47 1.13
N LEU A 263 21.14 -1.45 0.31
CA LEU A 263 20.27 -2.49 -0.21
C LEU A 263 20.65 -3.82 0.42
N GLU A 264 19.67 -4.49 1.01
CA GLU A 264 19.69 -5.90 1.41
C GLU A 264 18.62 -6.62 0.58
N ASN A 265 19.03 -7.52 -0.31
CA ASN A 265 18.07 -8.21 -1.19
C ASN A 265 18.30 -9.71 -1.16
N ALA A 266 17.33 -10.48 -0.67
CA ALA A 266 17.45 -11.92 -0.59
C ALA A 266 17.17 -12.60 -1.95
N VAL A 267 15.94 -12.49 -2.46
CA VAL A 267 15.51 -13.06 -3.76
C VAL A 267 14.53 -12.14 -4.51
N GLY A 268 14.29 -10.93 -4.01
CA GLY A 268 13.35 -9.97 -4.54
C GLY A 268 13.87 -9.19 -5.75
N ASN A 269 13.06 -8.22 -6.18
CA ASN A 269 13.39 -7.32 -7.28
C ASN A 269 13.41 -5.88 -6.78
N VAL A 270 14.59 -5.27 -6.81
CA VAL A 270 14.78 -3.87 -6.42
C VAL A 270 15.17 -3.02 -7.61
N VAL A 271 14.49 -1.89 -7.78
CA VAL A 271 14.77 -0.90 -8.82
C VAL A 271 15.08 0.43 -8.15
N ILE A 272 16.21 1.04 -8.52
CA ILE A 272 16.61 2.39 -8.06
C ILE A 272 16.93 3.21 -9.31
N GLY A 273 16.02 4.13 -9.66
CA GLY A 273 16.07 4.84 -10.94
C GLY A 273 16.11 3.86 -12.12
N GLU A 274 17.19 3.91 -12.90
CA GLU A 274 17.42 3.00 -14.04
C GLU A 274 18.15 1.71 -13.66
N SER A 275 18.66 1.61 -12.42
CA SER A 275 19.41 0.44 -11.97
C SER A 275 18.50 -0.66 -11.44
N VAL A 276 18.70 -1.89 -11.92
CA VAL A 276 17.93 -3.08 -11.50
C VAL A 276 18.82 -4.03 -10.70
N TYR A 277 18.34 -4.44 -9.54
CA TYR A 277 18.95 -5.40 -8.62
C TYR A 277 17.99 -6.57 -8.42
N SER A 278 18.24 -7.66 -9.14
CA SER A 278 17.46 -8.90 -9.04
C SER A 278 18.39 -10.10 -8.89
N GLY A 279 17.85 -11.21 -8.39
CA GLY A 279 18.60 -12.43 -8.13
C GLY A 279 18.97 -12.64 -6.66
N LEU A 280 19.63 -13.77 -6.38
CA LEU A 280 19.96 -14.23 -5.02
C LEU A 280 21.05 -13.36 -4.38
N SER A 281 20.77 -12.84 -3.18
CA SER A 281 21.72 -12.17 -2.28
C SER A 281 22.52 -11.05 -2.95
N ASN A 282 21.84 -9.95 -3.26
CA ASN A 282 22.41 -8.82 -3.99
C ASN A 282 22.46 -7.54 -3.14
N ASP A 283 23.29 -7.58 -2.10
CA ASP A 283 23.43 -6.46 -1.18
C ASP A 283 24.35 -5.39 -1.79
N LYS A 284 23.97 -4.12 -1.65
CA LYS A 284 24.73 -3.02 -2.21
C LYS A 284 24.72 -1.79 -1.34
N LYS A 285 25.87 -1.14 -1.24
CA LYS A 285 26.02 0.18 -0.64
C LYS A 285 26.42 1.18 -1.70
N ILE A 286 25.63 2.24 -1.85
CA ILE A 286 25.91 3.37 -2.73
C ILE A 286 26.06 4.60 -1.84
N ASN A 287 27.22 5.24 -1.88
CA ASN A 287 27.50 6.41 -1.06
C ASN A 287 27.68 7.62 -1.98
N ALA A 288 26.71 8.53 -1.94
CA ALA A 288 26.73 9.78 -2.68
C ALA A 288 27.17 10.98 -1.79
N GLN A 289 27.60 10.71 -0.55
CA GLN A 289 27.95 11.74 0.45
C GLN A 289 26.78 12.68 0.78
N SER A 290 25.55 12.19 0.62
CA SER A 290 24.34 12.94 0.97
C SER A 290 24.07 12.88 2.48
N GLY A 291 23.37 13.89 3.00
CA GLY A 291 22.78 13.85 4.35
C GLY A 291 21.57 12.91 4.45
N LYS A 292 21.00 12.51 3.31
CA LYS A 292 19.81 11.65 3.21
C LYS A 292 20.20 10.21 2.87
N THR A 293 19.61 9.26 3.59
CA THR A 293 19.88 7.83 3.42
C THR A 293 18.61 7.04 3.13
N VAL A 294 18.62 6.20 2.10
CA VAL A 294 17.57 5.22 1.80
C VAL A 294 18.09 3.83 2.12
N LYS A 295 17.34 3.08 2.94
CA LYS A 295 17.56 1.66 3.19
C LYS A 295 16.45 0.84 2.57
N ILE A 296 16.81 -0.27 1.96
CA ILE A 296 15.90 -1.14 1.24
C ILE A 296 16.19 -2.58 1.68
N ASP A 297 15.25 -3.18 2.39
CA ASP A 297 15.21 -4.62 2.66
C ASP A 297 14.14 -5.25 1.75
N CYS A 298 14.56 -6.14 0.87
CA CYS A 298 13.65 -6.87 0.00
C CYS A 298 13.90 -8.37 0.12
N ALA A 299 12.93 -9.09 0.69
CA ALA A 299 13.03 -10.54 0.82
C ALA A 299 12.68 -11.24 -0.50
N ALA A 300 11.39 -11.32 -0.84
CA ALA A 300 10.87 -11.96 -2.06
C ALA A 300 9.88 -11.06 -2.84
N GLY A 301 9.66 -9.84 -2.37
CA GLY A 301 8.76 -8.88 -2.99
C GLY A 301 9.45 -7.99 -4.01
N SER A 302 8.98 -6.75 -4.09
CA SER A 302 9.60 -5.70 -4.87
C SER A 302 9.73 -4.39 -4.11
N ALA A 303 10.82 -3.67 -4.38
CA ALA A 303 11.01 -2.30 -3.93
C ALA A 303 11.45 -1.43 -5.11
N GLU A 304 10.78 -0.31 -5.34
CA GLU A 304 11.06 0.58 -6.45
C GLU A 304 11.20 2.02 -5.94
N ILE A 305 12.40 2.58 -6.11
CA ILE A 305 12.68 3.99 -5.84
C ILE A 305 12.84 4.71 -7.17
N GLN A 306 11.92 5.61 -7.47
CA GLN A 306 11.94 6.45 -8.66
C GLN A 306 12.20 7.90 -8.27
N PHE A 307 12.77 8.66 -9.21
CA PHE A 307 13.10 10.05 -8.99
C PHE A 307 12.26 10.98 -9.87
N THR A 308 11.83 12.08 -9.29
CA THR A 308 11.02 13.11 -9.95
C THR A 308 11.84 14.39 -10.11
N GLY A 309 11.90 14.93 -11.33
CA GLY A 309 12.57 16.21 -11.61
C GLY A 309 14.01 16.13 -12.12
N GLY A 310 14.49 14.96 -12.56
CA GLY A 310 15.83 14.82 -13.17
C GLY A 310 15.90 15.30 -14.62
N ASN A 311 16.77 16.28 -14.88
CA ASN A 311 17.47 16.49 -16.15
C ASN A 311 18.97 16.57 -15.84
#